data_AF-A0A1M6B5E6-F1
#
_entry.id   AF-A0A1M6B5E6-F1
#
_cell.length_a   1.000
_cell.length_b   1.000
_cell.length_c   1.000
_cell.angle_alpha   90.00
_cell.angle_beta   90.00
_cell.angle_gamma   90.00
#
_symmetry.space_group_name_H-M   'P 1'
#
loop_
_entity.id
_entity.type
_entity.pdbx_description
1 polymer ?
#
loop_
_entity_poly.entity_id
_entity_poly.type
_entity_poly.pdbx_seq_one_letter_code
_entity_poly.pdbx_strand_id
1 'polypeptide(L)'
;MLTRPTSIKFATMAIAFLMLWSICISAQKVPTEEIEHVVVIGFDGLSPDGLQHARTPTFDKIIAEGASTMHARAVLPTSSSTNWASMIMGAGPEQHGITSNAWQRDNFTLPAVTQSEDFLFPTIFKLVDQKFPKAAIGAIYHWGGFGRLFEKSAVDYDVNPESEDETAKVASDYIRSKRAMLTFIHFDHVDHAGHEYGHGTPRYYESVEKADSLLKEIFTAIEAADISGKTLVIISADHGGLGTGHGGESLQEAEIPFIVWGPSVKKGYTIAHPVYQYDNAATVAFALGIKPPHAWIGKPVKSVFNGFEYHDGYPTLIQLKAPTIYPSAEGYRKAGGLFNDKCEVRMENPNEEGEIRYTLDGHFPTGASNLYQKPFHLTENTVVKSAIFKNGKIRSQVGEAYFRVKAVNAPKPVRYEIFYLNGLKFIPELNNKKANITGHCFEITSDEIRDRIKANTAVRFTSLLEIKKEGTYKLYTRSDDGSKLFIDGKPVVDNDGDHAVKEIGGQVKLDPGLHQLEVLWFNGEGDGWLDVFMESTTLTKQILPSSMLKNQVNGN
;
A
#
# COMPACT_ATOMS: atom_id res chain seq x y z
N MET A 1 -28.20 -95.05 -16.05
CA MET A 1 -27.29 -94.03 -16.62
C MET A 1 -26.09 -93.94 -15.69
N LEU A 2 -25.01 -94.69 -15.99
CA LEU A 2 -23.76 -94.20 -16.62
C LEU A 2 -23.13 -93.10 -15.75
N THR A 3 -21.94 -93.18 -15.14
CA THR A 3 -20.78 -94.09 -15.13
C THR A 3 -19.89 -93.66 -13.94
N ARG A 4 -19.27 -94.60 -13.20
CA ARG A 4 -18.01 -94.37 -12.45
C ARG A 4 -16.83 -94.28 -13.47
N PRO A 5 -15.59 -93.77 -13.18
CA PRO A 5 -14.86 -93.98 -11.92
C PRO A 5 -13.75 -92.96 -11.53
N THR A 6 -13.17 -93.19 -10.34
CA THR A 6 -11.76 -93.07 -9.87
C THR A 6 -10.74 -92.30 -10.73
N SER A 7 -9.83 -91.46 -10.22
CA SER A 7 -8.57 -91.84 -9.52
C SER A 7 -7.50 -90.75 -9.71
N ILE A 8 -6.50 -90.68 -8.79
CA ILE A 8 -5.05 -90.37 -9.02
C ILE A 8 -4.69 -88.93 -9.44
N LYS A 9 -3.57 -88.27 -9.07
CA LYS A 9 -2.47 -88.28 -8.07
C LYS A 9 -1.47 -87.22 -8.60
N PHE A 10 -0.66 -86.61 -7.72
CA PHE A 10 0.64 -85.95 -7.98
C PHE A 10 0.60 -84.70 -8.90
N ALA A 11 1.51 -83.72 -8.87
CA ALA A 11 2.56 -83.21 -7.99
C ALA A 11 3.19 -82.08 -8.83
N THR A 12 3.57 -80.93 -8.27
CA THR A 12 4.84 -80.24 -8.60
C THR A 12 5.02 -78.96 -7.80
N MET A 13 5.95 -79.04 -6.85
CA MET A 13 7.05 -78.12 -6.58
C MET A 13 7.05 -76.78 -7.34
N ALA A 14 6.95 -75.67 -6.60
CA ALA A 14 7.52 -74.38 -6.98
C ALA A 14 8.19 -73.76 -5.76
N ILE A 15 9.45 -74.16 -5.56
CA ILE A 15 10.43 -73.44 -4.74
C ILE A 15 10.97 -72.28 -5.58
N ALA A 16 11.27 -71.18 -4.90
CA ALA A 16 12.09 -70.03 -5.32
C ALA A 16 11.43 -69.02 -6.26
N PHE A 17 10.90 -67.94 -5.68
CA PHE A 17 11.16 -66.57 -6.14
C PHE A 17 10.88 -65.59 -4.97
N LEU A 18 11.59 -65.77 -3.85
CA LEU A 18 11.87 -64.66 -2.91
C LEU A 18 12.99 -63.83 -3.55
N MET A 19 12.70 -63.21 -4.70
CA MET A 19 13.52 -62.11 -5.18
C MET A 19 13.21 -60.91 -4.30
N LEU A 20 14.23 -60.48 -3.59
CA LEU A 20 14.39 -59.14 -3.07
C LEU A 20 13.90 -58.11 -4.10
N TRP A 21 12.65 -57.70 -3.98
CA TRP A 21 12.23 -56.37 -4.37
C TRP A 21 12.75 -55.42 -3.29
N SER A 22 14.07 -55.28 -3.26
CA SER A 22 14.70 -54.04 -2.83
C SER A 22 14.28 -53.01 -3.87
N ILE A 23 13.06 -52.49 -3.74
CA ILE A 23 12.72 -51.21 -4.31
C ILE A 23 13.67 -50.25 -3.61
N CYS A 24 14.81 -49.97 -4.26
CA CYS A 24 15.49 -48.70 -4.07
C CYS A 24 14.45 -47.65 -4.45
N ILE A 25 13.62 -47.27 -3.47
CA ILE A 25 13.01 -45.97 -3.45
C ILE A 25 14.22 -45.06 -3.36
N SER A 26 14.70 -44.62 -4.51
CA SER A 26 15.53 -43.42 -4.56
C SER A 26 14.64 -42.36 -3.90
N ALA A 27 14.88 -42.10 -2.61
CA ALA A 27 14.21 -41.03 -1.91
C ALA A 27 14.50 -39.79 -2.74
N GLN A 28 13.47 -39.29 -3.41
CA GLN A 28 13.57 -38.08 -4.20
C GLN A 28 14.03 -37.01 -3.20
N LYS A 29 15.29 -36.56 -3.33
CA LYS A 29 15.87 -35.57 -2.41
C LYS A 29 14.86 -34.45 -2.25
N VAL A 30 14.54 -34.10 -1.00
CA VAL A 30 13.68 -32.94 -0.76
C VAL A 30 14.40 -31.75 -1.38
N PRO A 31 13.77 -30.95 -2.26
CA PRO A 31 14.49 -29.95 -3.06
C PRO A 31 15.28 -28.92 -2.25
N THR A 32 15.01 -28.78 -0.96
CA THR A 32 15.69 -27.86 -0.04
C THR A 32 16.83 -28.49 0.76
N GLU A 33 17.17 -29.77 0.57
CA GLU A 33 18.21 -30.49 1.33
C GLU A 33 19.61 -29.86 1.25
N GLU A 34 19.88 -29.06 0.23
CA GLU A 34 21.17 -28.38 0.03
C GLU A 34 21.27 -27.06 0.82
N ILE A 35 20.16 -26.58 1.40
CA ILE A 35 20.10 -25.32 2.14
C ILE A 35 20.50 -25.58 3.61
N GLU A 36 21.66 -25.07 4.00
CA GLU A 36 22.15 -25.10 5.39
C GLU A 36 22.06 -23.72 6.06
N HIS A 37 22.02 -22.66 5.26
CA HIS A 37 21.98 -21.26 5.72
C HIS A 37 20.84 -20.51 5.04
N VAL A 38 20.15 -19.67 5.81
CA VAL A 38 19.16 -18.72 5.29
C VAL A 38 19.56 -17.32 5.72
N VAL A 39 19.68 -16.42 4.75
CA VAL A 39 19.91 -14.99 4.98
C VAL A 39 18.68 -14.23 4.51
N VAL A 40 17.99 -13.58 5.44
CA VAL A 40 16.85 -12.70 5.14
C VAL A 40 17.33 -11.26 5.21
N ILE A 41 17.12 -10.49 4.14
CA ILE A 41 17.56 -9.10 4.02
C ILE A 41 16.35 -8.22 3.78
N GLY A 42 16.10 -7.31 4.71
CA GLY A 42 15.09 -6.29 4.63
C GLY A 42 15.70 -4.92 4.31
N PHE A 43 15.13 -4.22 3.33
CA PHE A 43 15.40 -2.80 3.10
C PHE A 43 14.11 -2.03 3.36
N ASP A 44 14.06 -1.27 4.46
CA ASP A 44 12.90 -0.50 4.90
C ASP A 44 12.52 0.52 3.81
N GLY A 45 11.22 0.60 3.48
CA GLY A 45 10.71 1.52 2.45
C GLY A 45 11.12 1.22 1.00
N LEU A 46 11.82 0.12 0.71
CA LEU A 46 12.22 -0.24 -0.66
C LEU A 46 11.02 -0.68 -1.52
N SER A 47 10.62 0.20 -2.43
CA SER A 47 9.54 -0.08 -3.39
C SER A 47 10.04 -0.67 -4.72
N PRO A 48 9.19 -1.40 -5.46
CA PRO A 48 9.42 -1.78 -6.85
C PRO A 48 9.78 -0.61 -7.77
N ASP A 49 9.20 0.56 -7.54
CA ASP A 49 9.51 1.79 -8.28
C ASP A 49 10.99 2.19 -8.07
N GLY A 50 11.51 2.02 -6.86
CA GLY A 50 12.92 2.24 -6.54
C GLY A 50 13.84 1.37 -7.39
N LEU A 51 13.59 0.06 -7.42
CA LEU A 51 14.38 -0.89 -8.23
C LEU A 51 14.25 -0.64 -9.74
N GLN A 52 13.11 -0.13 -10.20
CA GLN A 52 12.89 0.16 -11.61
C GLN A 52 13.69 1.39 -12.11
N HIS A 53 13.88 2.41 -11.27
CA HIS A 53 14.42 3.70 -11.69
C HIS A 53 15.84 3.99 -11.16
N ALA A 54 16.25 3.35 -10.07
CA ALA A 54 17.62 3.43 -9.56
C ALA A 54 18.57 2.50 -10.34
N ARG A 55 19.88 2.76 -10.27
CA ARG A 55 20.90 1.86 -10.84
C ARG A 55 21.30 0.77 -9.86
N THR A 56 20.70 -0.41 -9.99
CA THR A 56 20.86 -1.50 -9.03
C THR A 56 21.45 -2.79 -9.63
N PRO A 57 22.72 -2.78 -10.11
CA PRO A 57 23.30 -3.91 -10.83
C PRO A 57 23.39 -5.21 -10.00
N THR A 58 23.46 -5.11 -8.67
CA THR A 58 23.49 -6.28 -7.79
C THR A 58 22.10 -6.88 -7.64
N PHE A 59 21.07 -6.07 -7.39
CA PHE A 59 19.68 -6.52 -7.41
C PHE A 59 19.31 -7.10 -8.78
N ASP A 60 19.67 -6.45 -9.88
CA ASP A 60 19.40 -6.90 -11.24
C ASP A 60 19.98 -8.29 -11.50
N LYS A 61 21.23 -8.51 -11.07
CA LYS A 61 21.90 -9.82 -11.15
C LYS A 61 21.14 -10.88 -10.34
N ILE A 62 20.79 -10.59 -9.10
CA ILE A 62 20.12 -11.54 -8.20
C ILE A 62 18.71 -11.88 -8.72
N ILE A 63 17.99 -10.90 -9.25
CA ILE A 63 16.69 -11.10 -9.90
C ILE A 63 16.83 -12.01 -11.13
N ALA A 64 17.84 -11.78 -11.97
CA ALA A 64 18.09 -12.59 -13.16
C ALA A 64 18.54 -14.03 -12.83
N GLU A 65 19.30 -14.19 -11.75
CA GLU A 65 19.83 -15.50 -11.31
C GLU A 65 18.86 -16.26 -10.40
N GLY A 66 17.87 -15.59 -9.82
CA GLY A 66 16.93 -16.13 -8.84
C GLY A 66 15.48 -16.13 -9.32
N ALA A 67 14.58 -16.10 -8.35
CA ALA A 67 13.13 -16.02 -8.55
C ALA A 67 12.59 -14.77 -7.86
N SER A 68 11.64 -14.06 -8.46
CA SER A 68 11.12 -12.83 -7.87
C SER A 68 9.71 -12.46 -8.29
N THR A 69 9.08 -11.61 -7.47
CA THR A 69 7.95 -10.78 -7.86
C THR A 69 8.18 -9.37 -7.35
N MET A 70 7.76 -8.39 -8.15
CA MET A 70 7.70 -6.97 -7.78
C MET A 70 6.30 -6.57 -7.27
N HIS A 71 5.43 -7.56 -7.05
CA HIS A 71 4.03 -7.38 -6.66
C HIS A 71 3.68 -8.19 -5.41
N ALA A 72 4.68 -8.47 -4.55
CA ALA A 72 4.38 -8.95 -3.22
C ALA A 72 3.72 -7.80 -2.43
N ARG A 73 2.93 -8.13 -1.42
CA ARG A 73 2.20 -7.13 -0.63
C ARG A 73 2.60 -7.13 0.84
N ALA A 74 2.87 -5.94 1.33
CA ALA A 74 2.81 -5.60 2.74
C ALA A 74 1.40 -5.88 3.31
N VAL A 75 1.32 -6.05 4.63
CA VAL A 75 0.06 -6.04 5.37
C VAL A 75 -0.35 -4.61 5.72
N LEU A 76 -1.62 -4.41 6.07
CA LEU A 76 -2.16 -3.13 6.49
C LEU A 76 -2.23 -3.00 8.03
N PRO A 77 -1.89 -1.84 8.61
CA PRO A 77 -1.32 -0.67 7.94
C PRO A 77 0.11 -0.92 7.45
N THR A 78 0.51 -0.22 6.38
CA THR A 78 1.87 -0.27 5.79
C THR A 78 2.91 0.45 6.66
N SER A 79 2.96 0.09 7.94
CA SER A 79 3.90 0.64 8.93
C SER A 79 4.97 -0.40 9.28
N SER A 80 6.16 0.07 9.63
CA SER A 80 7.34 -0.78 9.80
C SER A 80 7.18 -1.86 10.87
N SER A 81 6.77 -1.54 12.10
CA SER A 81 6.53 -2.56 13.14
C SER A 81 5.54 -3.64 12.73
N THR A 82 4.46 -3.24 12.07
CA THR A 82 3.42 -4.16 11.62
C THR A 82 3.98 -5.14 10.59
N ASN A 83 4.72 -4.64 9.60
CA ASN A 83 5.22 -5.44 8.50
C ASN A 83 6.49 -6.23 8.84
N TRP A 84 7.42 -5.68 9.62
CA TRP A 84 8.55 -6.43 10.18
C TRP A 84 8.08 -7.57 11.07
N ALA A 85 7.06 -7.34 11.91
CA ALA A 85 6.43 -8.40 12.69
C ALA A 85 5.81 -9.47 11.77
N SER A 86 4.97 -9.08 10.81
CA SER A 86 4.37 -10.02 9.86
C SER A 86 5.42 -10.85 9.10
N MET A 87 6.53 -10.22 8.69
CA MET A 87 7.64 -10.88 7.99
C MET A 87 8.22 -12.05 8.79
N ILE A 88 8.43 -11.86 10.09
CA ILE A 88 9.06 -12.87 10.96
C ILE A 88 8.05 -13.78 11.66
N MET A 89 6.77 -13.40 11.72
CA MET A 89 5.71 -14.11 12.45
C MET A 89 4.80 -14.94 11.55
N GLY A 90 4.92 -14.86 10.23
CA GLY A 90 4.11 -15.69 9.32
C GLY A 90 2.60 -15.45 9.43
N ALA A 91 2.20 -14.28 9.93
CA ALA A 91 0.82 -13.92 10.25
C ALA A 91 0.58 -12.42 10.05
N GLY A 92 -0.69 -12.00 9.97
CA GLY A 92 -1.08 -10.60 9.88
C GLY A 92 -1.32 -9.93 11.25
N PRO A 93 -1.49 -8.59 11.29
CA PRO A 93 -1.67 -7.82 12.52
C PRO A 93 -2.90 -8.20 13.32
N GLU A 94 -3.94 -8.70 12.66
CA GLU A 94 -5.13 -9.24 13.31
C GLU A 94 -4.84 -10.49 14.15
N GLN A 95 -3.70 -11.15 13.94
CA GLN A 95 -3.26 -12.34 14.66
C GLN A 95 -2.14 -12.04 15.65
N HIS A 96 -1.11 -11.29 15.22
CA HIS A 96 0.04 -10.99 16.08
C HIS A 96 -0.14 -9.74 16.95
N GLY A 97 -1.15 -8.90 16.69
CA GLY A 97 -1.52 -7.77 17.55
C GLY A 97 -0.64 -6.52 17.42
N ILE A 98 0.33 -6.50 16.50
CA ILE A 98 1.26 -5.38 16.30
C ILE A 98 0.73 -4.53 15.15
N THR A 99 0.06 -3.42 15.49
CA THR A 99 -0.71 -2.62 14.52
C THR A 99 -0.12 -1.24 14.22
N SER A 100 1.01 -0.87 14.84
CA SER A 100 1.65 0.43 14.62
C SER A 100 3.09 0.46 15.16
N ASN A 101 3.84 1.49 14.76
CA ASN A 101 5.18 1.78 15.28
C ASN A 101 5.20 2.20 16.77
N ALA A 102 4.05 2.54 17.35
CA ALA A 102 3.91 2.86 18.77
C ALA A 102 3.75 1.63 19.67
N TRP A 103 3.55 0.45 19.09
CA TRP A 103 3.41 -0.80 19.86
C TRP A 103 4.63 -1.05 20.74
N GLN A 104 4.42 -1.51 21.97
CA GLN A 104 5.46 -2.04 22.84
C GLN A 104 4.98 -3.36 23.46
N ARG A 105 5.91 -4.17 23.97
CA ARG A 105 5.57 -5.45 24.63
C ARG A 105 4.63 -5.30 25.82
N ASP A 106 4.70 -4.15 26.49
CA ASP A 106 3.93 -3.77 27.67
C ASP A 106 2.90 -2.66 27.40
N ASN A 107 2.81 -2.16 26.15
CA ASN A 107 1.87 -1.12 25.75
C ASN A 107 1.31 -1.41 24.35
N PHE A 108 0.16 -2.08 24.32
CA PHE A 108 -0.50 -2.50 23.09
C PHE A 108 -2.03 -2.45 23.22
N THR A 109 -2.69 -2.29 22.08
CA THR A 109 -4.16 -2.22 22.00
C THR A 109 -4.78 -3.59 21.70
N LEU A 110 -4.18 -4.35 20.78
CA LEU A 110 -4.70 -5.62 20.31
C LEU A 110 -3.80 -6.76 20.80
N PRO A 111 -4.27 -7.66 21.69
CA PRO A 111 -3.49 -8.83 22.09
C PRO A 111 -3.38 -9.84 20.95
N ALA A 112 -2.25 -10.56 20.90
CA ALA A 112 -2.04 -11.65 19.96
C ALA A 112 -2.99 -12.83 20.22
N VAL A 113 -3.42 -13.54 19.17
CA VAL A 113 -4.36 -14.68 19.29
C VAL A 113 -3.71 -15.92 19.91
N THR A 114 -2.38 -15.99 19.88
CA THR A 114 -1.56 -16.96 20.61
C THR A 114 -0.22 -16.31 20.92
N GLN A 115 0.47 -16.82 21.94
CA GLN A 115 1.74 -16.25 22.40
C GLN A 115 2.78 -17.35 22.63
N SER A 116 4.04 -17.01 22.41
CA SER A 116 5.24 -17.72 22.83
C SER A 116 5.74 -17.12 24.16
N GLU A 117 7.04 -16.86 24.26
CA GLU A 117 7.67 -16.17 25.40
C GLU A 117 7.49 -14.64 25.27
N ASP A 118 7.65 -13.91 26.37
CA ASP A 118 7.63 -12.44 26.39
C ASP A 118 6.38 -11.77 25.76
N PHE A 119 5.22 -12.44 25.80
CA PHE A 119 3.96 -11.98 25.19
C PHE A 119 4.02 -11.78 23.66
N LEU A 120 5.01 -12.37 22.99
CA LEU A 120 5.17 -12.29 21.55
C LEU A 120 4.37 -13.38 20.83
N PHE A 121 3.96 -13.11 19.60
CA PHE A 121 3.47 -14.15 18.71
C PHE A 121 4.68 -14.96 18.16
N PRO A 122 4.59 -16.29 17.97
CA PRO A 122 5.74 -17.12 17.61
C PRO A 122 6.45 -16.65 16.34
N THR A 123 7.74 -16.30 16.46
CA THR A 123 8.58 -15.87 15.33
C THR A 123 9.34 -17.03 14.69
N ILE A 124 9.83 -16.83 13.47
CA ILE A 124 10.72 -17.78 12.79
C ILE A 124 12.00 -18.02 13.58
N PHE A 125 12.54 -17.01 14.28
CA PHE A 125 13.70 -17.17 15.15
C PHE A 125 13.43 -18.22 16.22
N LYS A 126 12.28 -18.12 16.91
CA LYS A 126 11.89 -19.09 17.93
C LYS A 126 11.72 -20.50 17.38
N LEU A 127 11.16 -20.64 16.17
CA LEU A 127 10.99 -21.96 15.57
C LEU A 127 12.34 -22.59 15.14
N VAL A 128 13.29 -21.78 14.66
CA VAL A 128 14.65 -22.24 14.33
C VAL A 128 15.37 -22.68 15.60
N ASP A 129 15.36 -21.85 16.66
CA ASP A 129 15.96 -22.17 17.95
C ASP A 129 15.41 -23.48 18.54
N GLN A 130 14.09 -23.66 18.55
CA GLN A 130 13.46 -24.87 19.07
C GLN A 130 13.84 -26.14 18.30
N LYS A 131 13.94 -26.06 16.97
CA LYS A 131 14.29 -27.22 16.14
C LYS A 131 15.79 -27.50 16.15
N PHE A 132 16.61 -26.45 16.22
CA PHE A 132 18.06 -26.50 16.11
C PHE A 132 18.72 -25.72 17.25
N PRO A 133 18.65 -26.22 18.51
CA PRO A 133 19.09 -25.49 19.71
C PRO A 133 20.60 -25.26 19.83
N LYS A 134 21.37 -25.63 18.80
CA LYS A 134 22.82 -25.40 18.68
C LYS A 134 23.18 -24.59 17.44
N ALA A 135 22.21 -24.25 16.61
CA ALA A 135 22.43 -23.45 15.42
C ALA A 135 22.63 -22.00 15.84
N ALA A 136 23.61 -21.33 15.24
CA ALA A 136 23.78 -19.90 15.42
C ALA A 136 22.66 -19.15 14.68
N ILE A 137 22.05 -18.18 15.35
CA ILE A 137 20.99 -17.31 14.84
C ILE A 137 21.39 -15.85 15.07
N GLY A 138 21.37 -15.04 14.01
CA GLY A 138 21.70 -13.61 14.08
C GLY A 138 20.54 -12.71 13.66
N ALA A 139 20.35 -11.61 14.38
CA ALA A 139 19.50 -10.49 14.01
C ALA A 139 20.34 -9.19 14.09
N ILE A 140 20.59 -8.59 12.92
CA ILE A 140 21.35 -7.35 12.78
C ILE A 140 20.41 -6.33 12.14
N TYR A 141 20.09 -5.25 12.83
CA TYR A 141 19.05 -4.31 12.40
C TYR A 141 19.44 -2.86 12.66
N HIS A 142 19.33 -2.02 11.64
CA HIS A 142 19.61 -0.59 11.75
C HIS A 142 18.49 0.16 12.51
N TRP A 143 17.22 -0.21 12.30
CA TRP A 143 16.12 0.45 13.01
C TRP A 143 15.89 -0.19 14.38
N GLY A 144 16.17 0.55 15.46
CA GLY A 144 16.07 0.03 16.83
C GLY A 144 14.69 -0.52 17.22
N GLY A 145 13.61 -0.07 16.55
CA GLY A 145 12.26 -0.59 16.74
C GLY A 145 12.09 -2.06 16.40
N PHE A 146 12.95 -2.63 15.53
CA PHE A 146 12.92 -4.05 15.20
C PHE A 146 13.26 -4.95 16.40
N GLY A 147 14.17 -4.50 17.26
CA GLY A 147 14.68 -5.25 18.40
C GLY A 147 13.58 -5.72 19.37
N ARG A 148 12.46 -5.00 19.47
CA ARG A 148 11.35 -5.39 20.37
C ARG A 148 10.43 -6.47 19.78
N LEU A 149 10.56 -6.83 18.51
CA LEU A 149 9.60 -7.68 17.79
C LEU A 149 9.86 -9.18 17.89
N PHE A 150 11.01 -9.62 18.40
CA PHE A 150 11.38 -11.04 18.48
C PHE A 150 11.89 -11.48 19.85
N GLU A 151 11.80 -12.77 20.15
CA GLU A 151 12.25 -13.37 21.40
C GLU A 151 13.77 -13.27 21.52
N LYS A 152 14.26 -12.52 22.51
CA LYS A 152 15.72 -12.30 22.70
C LYS A 152 16.48 -13.57 23.04
N SER A 153 15.81 -14.52 23.70
CA SER A 153 16.35 -15.85 24.02
C SER A 153 16.60 -16.73 22.80
N ALA A 154 15.98 -16.43 21.65
CA ALA A 154 16.04 -17.24 20.44
C ALA A 154 17.13 -16.77 19.44
N VAL A 155 17.92 -15.75 19.79
CA VAL A 155 18.93 -15.15 18.90
C VAL A 155 20.27 -15.08 19.63
N ASP A 156 21.32 -15.66 19.05
CA ASP A 156 22.67 -15.68 19.63
C ASP A 156 23.44 -14.37 19.39
N TYR A 157 23.06 -13.63 18.35
CA TYR A 157 23.70 -12.38 17.94
C TYR A 157 22.67 -11.32 17.60
N ASP A 158 22.38 -10.45 18.57
CA ASP A 158 21.39 -9.37 18.51
C ASP A 158 22.12 -8.02 18.56
N VAL A 159 22.20 -7.35 17.41
CA VAL A 159 22.99 -6.11 17.28
C VAL A 159 22.19 -5.04 16.53
N ASN A 160 22.27 -3.81 17.05
CA ASN A 160 21.68 -2.61 16.47
C ASN A 160 22.79 -1.59 16.12
N PRO A 161 23.37 -1.65 14.91
CA PRO A 161 24.40 -0.71 14.46
C PRO A 161 23.83 0.69 14.16
N GLU A 162 24.68 1.72 14.23
CA GLU A 162 24.25 3.13 14.12
C GLU A 162 24.06 3.61 12.68
N SER A 163 24.50 2.84 11.68
CA SER A 163 24.39 3.19 10.26
C SER A 163 24.18 1.97 9.37
N GLU A 164 23.75 2.21 8.13
CA GLU A 164 23.61 1.20 7.10
C GLU A 164 24.96 0.60 6.68
N ASP A 165 26.03 1.39 6.65
CA ASP A 165 27.39 0.90 6.37
C ASP A 165 27.90 -0.03 7.48
N GLU A 166 27.72 0.37 8.74
CA GLU A 166 28.08 -0.47 9.88
C GLU A 166 27.24 -1.75 9.92
N THR A 167 25.95 -1.65 9.56
CA THR A 167 25.05 -2.80 9.44
C THR A 167 25.56 -3.82 8.42
N ALA A 168 25.92 -3.37 7.21
CA ALA A 168 26.45 -4.26 6.18
C ALA A 168 27.77 -4.90 6.61
N LYS A 169 28.65 -4.12 7.24
CA LYS A 169 29.93 -4.59 7.75
C LYS A 169 29.75 -5.66 8.82
N VAL A 170 28.96 -5.37 9.86
CA VAL A 170 28.73 -6.27 11.00
C VAL A 170 28.06 -7.57 10.53
N ALA A 171 27.05 -7.47 9.67
CA ALA A 171 26.40 -8.64 9.10
C ALA A 171 27.37 -9.48 8.25
N SER A 172 28.20 -8.85 7.43
CA SER A 172 29.23 -9.53 6.64
C SER A 172 30.27 -10.24 7.49
N ASP A 173 30.71 -9.62 8.58
CA ASP A 173 31.67 -10.21 9.51
C ASP A 173 31.05 -11.37 10.31
N TYR A 174 29.76 -11.28 10.65
CA TYR A 174 29.00 -12.38 11.26
C TYR A 174 28.85 -13.57 10.30
N ILE A 175 28.48 -13.33 9.03
CA ILE A 175 28.37 -14.37 7.99
C ILE A 175 29.70 -15.11 7.83
N ARG A 176 30.82 -14.36 7.69
CA ARG A 176 32.16 -14.93 7.52
C ARG A 176 32.60 -15.79 8.70
N SER A 177 32.32 -15.35 9.93
CA SER A 177 32.85 -15.98 11.14
C SER A 177 31.96 -17.09 11.71
N LYS A 178 30.64 -16.97 11.60
CA LYS A 178 29.70 -17.88 12.25
C LYS A 178 29.02 -18.85 11.30
N ARG A 179 28.83 -18.49 10.02
CA ARG A 179 28.06 -19.29 9.05
C ARG A 179 26.73 -19.74 9.67
N ALA A 180 26.00 -18.77 10.22
CA ALA A 180 24.78 -19.00 10.98
C ALA A 180 23.70 -19.71 10.14
N MET A 181 22.83 -20.47 10.79
CA MET A 181 21.71 -21.13 10.10
C MET A 181 20.67 -20.11 9.65
N LEU A 182 20.43 -19.08 10.45
CA LEU A 182 19.56 -17.96 10.11
C LEU A 182 20.29 -16.64 10.44
N THR A 183 20.41 -15.77 9.44
CA THR A 183 20.83 -14.38 9.64
C THR A 183 19.75 -13.46 9.10
N PHE A 184 19.21 -12.60 9.95
CA PHE A 184 18.31 -11.53 9.55
C PHE A 184 19.08 -10.20 9.53
N ILE A 185 18.95 -9.45 8.44
CA ILE A 185 19.64 -8.18 8.22
C ILE A 185 18.60 -7.12 7.83
N HIS A 186 18.60 -5.99 8.51
CA HIS A 186 17.67 -4.88 8.25
C HIS A 186 18.40 -3.57 8.02
N PHE A 187 18.06 -2.88 6.93
CA PHE A 187 18.57 -1.55 6.58
C PHE A 187 17.43 -0.52 6.56
N ASP A 188 17.63 0.62 7.25
CA ASP A 188 16.63 1.69 7.44
C ASP A 188 16.73 2.86 6.44
N HIS A 189 17.87 3.02 5.77
CA HIS A 189 18.25 4.28 5.10
C HIS A 189 17.41 4.63 3.86
N VAL A 190 16.75 3.64 3.25
CA VAL A 190 15.88 3.87 2.07
C VAL A 190 14.59 4.55 2.49
N ASP A 191 13.95 4.08 3.57
CA ASP A 191 12.78 4.72 4.17
C ASP A 191 13.10 6.12 4.69
N HIS A 192 14.20 6.29 5.41
CA HIS A 192 14.64 7.62 5.88
C HIS A 192 14.76 8.61 4.70
N ALA A 193 15.36 8.20 3.58
CA ALA A 193 15.41 9.05 2.38
C ALA A 193 14.02 9.34 1.80
N GLY A 194 13.10 8.37 1.86
CA GLY A 194 11.69 8.53 1.50
C GLY A 194 10.98 9.57 2.36
N HIS A 195 11.18 9.55 3.67
CA HIS A 195 10.65 10.55 4.60
C HIS A 195 11.27 11.94 4.41
N GLU A 196 12.59 12.03 4.23
CA GLU A 196 13.29 13.32 4.16
C GLU A 196 13.07 14.03 2.81
N TYR A 197 13.12 13.29 1.70
CA TYR A 197 13.11 13.87 0.35
C TYR A 197 11.89 13.48 -0.49
N GLY A 198 11.17 12.43 -0.10
CA GLY A 198 10.04 11.88 -0.83
C GLY A 198 10.38 10.58 -1.57
N HIS A 199 9.52 9.57 -1.46
CA HIS A 199 9.58 8.33 -2.23
C HIS A 199 9.43 8.63 -3.74
N GLY A 200 10.21 7.92 -4.57
CA GLY A 200 10.22 8.11 -6.02
C GLY A 200 10.95 9.38 -6.51
N THR A 201 11.69 10.06 -5.63
CA THR A 201 12.52 11.22 -6.00
C THR A 201 13.96 10.80 -6.34
N PRO A 202 14.76 11.65 -7.02
CA PRO A 202 16.17 11.35 -7.28
C PRO A 202 16.98 11.00 -6.02
N ARG A 203 16.71 11.67 -4.88
CA ARG A 203 17.38 11.39 -3.60
C ARG A 203 16.99 10.04 -3.00
N TYR A 204 15.71 9.68 -3.12
CA TYR A 204 15.26 8.33 -2.77
C TYR A 204 15.96 7.28 -3.65
N TYR A 205 16.07 7.50 -4.97
CA TYR A 205 16.77 6.58 -5.86
C TYR A 205 18.27 6.46 -5.54
N GLU A 206 18.96 7.54 -5.17
CA GLU A 206 20.35 7.49 -4.66
C GLU A 206 20.48 6.58 -3.43
N SER A 207 19.50 6.59 -2.52
CA SER A 207 19.46 5.71 -1.35
C SER A 207 19.24 4.23 -1.73
N VAL A 208 18.44 3.98 -2.78
CA VAL A 208 18.28 2.63 -3.36
C VAL A 208 19.59 2.14 -4.02
N GLU A 209 20.33 3.01 -4.71
CA GLU A 209 21.66 2.68 -5.25
C GLU A 209 22.66 2.36 -4.12
N LYS A 210 22.56 3.07 -2.98
CA LYS A 210 23.33 2.73 -1.78
C LYS A 210 22.95 1.34 -1.25
N ALA A 211 21.66 1.00 -1.18
CA ALA A 211 21.21 -0.34 -0.80
C ALA A 211 21.80 -1.45 -1.70
N ASP A 212 21.91 -1.22 -3.01
CA ASP A 212 22.57 -2.15 -3.94
C ASP A 212 24.05 -2.39 -3.57
N SER A 213 24.77 -1.31 -3.22
CA SER A 213 26.18 -1.42 -2.82
C SER A 213 26.37 -2.20 -1.51
N LEU A 214 25.46 -2.05 -0.55
CA LEU A 214 25.47 -2.79 0.72
C LEU A 214 25.12 -4.26 0.49
N LEU A 215 24.14 -4.53 -0.39
CA LEU A 215 23.79 -5.89 -0.81
C LEU A 215 24.98 -6.62 -1.42
N LYS A 216 25.76 -5.92 -2.26
CA LYS A 216 27.01 -6.44 -2.83
C LYS A 216 28.02 -6.84 -1.76
N GLU A 217 28.14 -6.06 -0.68
CA GLU A 217 29.04 -6.38 0.43
C GLU A 217 28.60 -7.69 1.13
N ILE A 218 27.31 -7.85 1.40
CA ILE A 218 26.75 -9.08 1.99
C ILE A 218 27.02 -10.29 1.10
N PHE A 219 26.76 -10.19 -0.21
CA PHE A 219 27.03 -11.29 -1.15
C PHE A 219 28.52 -11.63 -1.23
N THR A 220 29.39 -10.62 -1.21
CA THR A 220 30.85 -10.83 -1.14
C THR A 220 31.23 -11.59 0.13
N ALA A 221 30.54 -11.36 1.26
CA ALA A 221 30.76 -12.09 2.50
C ALA A 221 30.31 -13.56 2.42
N ILE A 222 29.17 -13.83 1.80
CA ILE A 222 28.66 -15.20 1.55
C ILE A 222 29.65 -15.98 0.67
N GLU A 223 30.15 -15.36 -0.39
CA GLU A 223 31.18 -15.95 -1.27
C GLU A 223 32.50 -16.19 -0.53
N ALA A 224 33.00 -15.21 0.21
CA ALA A 224 34.24 -15.33 0.98
C ALA A 224 34.15 -16.37 2.11
N ALA A 225 32.95 -16.64 2.62
CA ALA A 225 32.69 -17.67 3.61
C ALA A 225 32.64 -19.09 3.02
N ASP A 226 32.64 -19.23 1.69
CA ASP A 226 32.50 -20.50 0.95
C ASP A 226 31.17 -21.23 1.27
N ILE A 227 30.09 -20.46 1.40
CA ILE A 227 28.74 -21.00 1.70
C ILE A 227 27.69 -20.68 0.63
N SER A 228 28.06 -20.04 -0.49
CA SER A 228 27.12 -19.66 -1.56
C SER A 228 26.29 -20.83 -2.08
N GLY A 229 26.90 -22.00 -2.25
CA GLY A 229 26.21 -23.22 -2.71
C GLY A 229 25.24 -23.84 -1.71
N LYS A 230 25.15 -23.29 -0.49
CA LYS A 230 24.32 -23.78 0.61
C LYS A 230 23.44 -22.70 1.25
N THR A 231 23.47 -21.49 0.70
CA THR A 231 22.81 -20.33 1.30
C THR A 231 21.61 -19.91 0.45
N LEU A 232 20.44 -19.95 1.07
CA LEU A 232 19.24 -19.29 0.54
C LEU A 232 19.24 -17.83 0.99
N VAL A 233 19.09 -16.91 0.05
CA VAL A 233 18.90 -15.48 0.33
C VAL A 233 17.46 -15.11 -0.03
N ILE A 234 16.77 -14.47 0.90
CA ILE A 234 15.44 -13.88 0.68
C ILE A 234 15.56 -12.37 0.92
N ILE A 235 15.17 -11.57 -0.06
CA ILE A 235 15.22 -10.11 0.01
C ILE A 235 13.81 -9.56 -0.14
N SER A 236 13.43 -8.65 0.75
CA SER A 236 12.13 -7.99 0.71
C SER A 236 12.18 -6.61 1.38
N ALA A 237 11.02 -5.97 1.49
CA ALA A 237 10.80 -4.72 2.20
C ALA A 237 9.58 -4.89 3.09
N ASP A 238 9.41 -4.00 4.06
CA ASP A 238 8.23 -3.94 4.92
C ASP A 238 7.10 -3.12 4.29
N HIS A 239 7.43 -2.06 3.56
CA HIS A 239 6.51 -1.26 2.76
C HIS A 239 7.24 -0.52 1.62
N GLY A 240 6.47 0.13 0.74
CA GLY A 240 6.93 1.21 -0.13
C GLY A 240 6.60 2.57 0.49
N GLY A 241 6.22 3.56 -0.32
CA GLY A 241 5.79 4.86 0.20
C GLY A 241 5.24 5.81 -0.85
N LEU A 242 4.60 6.89 -0.40
CA LEU A 242 3.97 7.89 -1.25
C LEU A 242 4.21 9.31 -0.70
N GLY A 243 4.79 10.19 -1.53
CA GLY A 243 5.22 11.50 -1.03
C GLY A 243 6.30 11.29 0.02
N THR A 244 6.17 11.90 1.21
CA THR A 244 7.10 11.73 2.35
C THR A 244 6.55 10.82 3.45
N GLY A 245 5.55 10.00 3.15
CA GLY A 245 4.89 9.16 4.15
C GLY A 245 4.49 7.78 3.65
N HIS A 246 4.08 6.96 4.60
CA HIS A 246 3.56 5.61 4.41
C HIS A 246 2.56 5.29 5.56
N GLY A 247 1.94 4.10 5.53
CA GLY A 247 0.93 3.66 6.51
C GLY A 247 -0.48 3.52 5.95
N GLY A 248 -0.72 4.00 4.73
CA GLY A 248 -1.96 3.90 3.98
C GLY A 248 -2.12 2.61 3.18
N GLU A 249 -3.06 2.64 2.25
CA GLU A 249 -3.55 1.50 1.46
C GLU A 249 -3.27 1.64 -0.04
N SER A 250 -2.46 2.64 -0.43
CA SER A 250 -2.06 2.79 -1.82
C SER A 250 -1.15 1.64 -2.26
N LEU A 251 -1.10 1.35 -3.57
CA LEU A 251 -0.19 0.33 -4.08
C LEU A 251 1.27 0.76 -3.96
N GLN A 252 1.55 2.06 -4.04
CA GLN A 252 2.88 2.61 -3.83
C GLN A 252 3.42 2.32 -2.43
N GLU A 253 2.54 2.29 -1.42
CA GLU A 253 2.88 1.93 -0.05
C GLU A 253 2.84 0.41 0.17
N ALA A 254 1.95 -0.32 -0.49
CA ALA A 254 1.69 -1.73 -0.21
C ALA A 254 2.51 -2.72 -1.06
N GLU A 255 2.89 -2.39 -2.29
CA GLU A 255 3.68 -3.27 -3.15
C GLU A 255 5.17 -3.21 -2.79
N ILE A 256 5.76 -4.39 -2.59
CA ILE A 256 7.14 -4.59 -2.17
C ILE A 256 7.82 -5.64 -3.06
N PRO A 257 9.15 -5.57 -3.22
CA PRO A 257 9.88 -6.65 -3.86
C PRO A 257 9.90 -7.89 -2.96
N PHE A 258 9.84 -9.06 -3.59
CA PHE A 258 10.15 -10.34 -2.95
C PHE A 258 11.06 -11.12 -3.90
N ILE A 259 12.32 -11.28 -3.49
CA ILE A 259 13.39 -11.86 -4.32
C ILE A 259 14.01 -13.02 -3.55
N VAL A 260 14.18 -14.15 -4.23
CA VAL A 260 14.77 -15.36 -3.67
C VAL A 260 15.92 -15.80 -4.56
N TRP A 261 17.06 -16.11 -3.96
CA TRP A 261 18.26 -16.56 -4.66
C TRP A 261 18.96 -17.64 -3.84
N GLY A 262 19.62 -18.60 -4.50
CA GLY A 262 20.40 -19.63 -3.81
C GLY A 262 20.25 -21.01 -4.44
N PRO A 263 20.74 -22.06 -3.76
CA PRO A 263 20.64 -23.42 -4.26
C PRO A 263 19.17 -23.83 -4.39
N SER A 264 18.89 -24.66 -5.39
CA SER A 264 17.55 -25.16 -5.73
C SER A 264 16.51 -24.10 -6.13
N VAL A 265 16.86 -22.82 -6.22
CA VAL A 265 15.96 -21.77 -6.74
C VAL A 265 15.95 -21.79 -8.27
N LYS A 266 14.78 -21.61 -8.88
CA LYS A 266 14.60 -21.48 -10.33
C LYS A 266 15.21 -20.16 -10.79
N LYS A 267 16.09 -20.21 -11.80
CA LYS A 267 16.74 -19.02 -12.36
C LYS A 267 15.80 -18.23 -13.26
N GLY A 268 15.79 -16.91 -13.13
CA GLY A 268 14.97 -15.98 -13.92
C GLY A 268 13.46 -16.22 -13.78
N TYR A 269 13.01 -16.80 -12.67
CA TYR A 269 11.61 -17.19 -12.50
C TYR A 269 10.76 -16.03 -11.97
N THR A 270 9.72 -15.65 -12.71
CA THR A 270 8.72 -14.68 -12.23
C THR A 270 7.63 -15.38 -11.43
N ILE A 271 7.48 -14.99 -10.17
CA ILE A 271 6.41 -15.48 -9.29
C ILE A 271 5.10 -14.81 -9.71
N ALA A 272 4.26 -15.59 -10.38
CA ALA A 272 3.02 -15.09 -10.99
C ALA A 272 1.80 -15.11 -10.06
N HIS A 273 1.97 -15.52 -8.80
CA HIS A 273 0.88 -15.66 -7.83
C HIS A 273 1.03 -14.71 -6.65
N PRO A 274 -0.06 -14.44 -5.90
CA PRO A 274 0.02 -13.55 -4.76
C PRO A 274 1.05 -14.04 -3.75
N VAL A 275 1.87 -13.09 -3.28
CA VAL A 275 2.83 -13.25 -2.19
C VAL A 275 2.58 -12.11 -1.23
N TYR A 276 2.55 -12.41 0.06
CA TYR A 276 2.41 -11.43 1.12
C TYR A 276 3.62 -11.42 2.03
N GLN A 277 3.76 -10.36 2.81
CA GLN A 277 4.90 -10.19 3.70
C GLN A 277 5.11 -11.36 4.66
N TYR A 278 4.01 -11.90 5.18
CA TYR A 278 4.03 -13.06 6.07
C TYR A 278 4.45 -14.38 5.38
N ASP A 279 4.57 -14.43 4.06
CA ASP A 279 5.07 -15.60 3.35
C ASP A 279 6.60 -15.76 3.49
N ASN A 280 7.31 -14.70 3.94
CA ASN A 280 8.75 -14.75 4.27
C ASN A 280 9.05 -15.83 5.30
N ALA A 281 8.53 -15.70 6.52
CA ALA A 281 8.74 -16.66 7.60
C ALA A 281 8.32 -18.08 7.19
N ALA A 282 7.20 -18.22 6.47
CA ALA A 282 6.74 -19.52 5.97
C ALA A 282 7.73 -20.15 4.98
N THR A 283 8.35 -19.34 4.11
CA THR A 283 9.36 -19.77 3.14
C THR A 283 10.67 -20.16 3.82
N VAL A 284 11.12 -19.41 4.83
CA VAL A 284 12.27 -19.78 5.68
C VAL A 284 12.00 -21.11 6.38
N ALA A 285 10.82 -21.26 7.00
CA ALA A 285 10.44 -22.50 7.67
C ALA A 285 10.46 -23.69 6.71
N PHE A 286 9.92 -23.52 5.50
CA PHE A 286 9.95 -24.56 4.47
C PHE A 286 11.38 -24.93 4.05
N ALA A 287 12.24 -23.93 3.81
CA ALA A 287 13.64 -24.16 3.43
C ALA A 287 14.40 -24.98 4.48
N LEU A 288 14.19 -24.69 5.77
CA LEU A 288 14.81 -25.39 6.90
C LEU A 288 14.03 -26.65 7.36
N GLY A 289 12.98 -27.05 6.62
CA GLY A 289 12.11 -28.17 6.94
C GLY A 289 11.38 -28.05 8.29
N ILE A 290 11.19 -26.84 8.80
CA ILE A 290 10.43 -26.53 10.01
C ILE A 290 8.95 -26.59 9.68
N LYS A 291 8.15 -27.23 10.55
CA LYS A 291 6.70 -27.22 10.43
C LYS A 291 6.15 -25.94 11.06
N PRO A 292 5.47 -25.05 10.30
CA PRO A 292 4.85 -23.87 10.87
C PRO A 292 3.77 -24.22 11.90
N PRO A 293 3.60 -23.42 12.98
CA PRO A 293 2.47 -23.57 13.90
C PRO A 293 1.16 -23.24 13.17
N HIS A 294 0.04 -23.77 13.67
CA HIS A 294 -1.28 -23.56 13.04
C HIS A 294 -1.71 -22.08 13.02
N ALA A 295 -1.16 -21.26 13.93
CA ALA A 295 -1.45 -19.83 13.98
C ALA A 295 -0.86 -19.06 12.79
N TRP A 296 0.15 -19.59 12.09
CA TRP A 296 0.69 -18.95 10.89
C TRP A 296 -0.26 -19.16 9.71
N ILE A 297 -0.55 -18.08 8.98
CA ILE A 297 -1.33 -18.10 7.74
C ILE A 297 -0.44 -18.03 6.50
N GLY A 298 0.84 -17.70 6.68
CA GLY A 298 1.81 -17.60 5.61
C GLY A 298 1.96 -18.91 4.84
N LYS A 299 1.99 -18.78 3.51
CA LYS A 299 2.17 -19.88 2.58
C LYS A 299 3.61 -19.84 2.11
N PRO A 300 4.38 -20.93 2.27
CA PRO A 300 5.72 -20.97 1.70
C PRO A 300 5.64 -20.77 0.19
N VAL A 301 6.47 -19.88 -0.35
CA VAL A 301 6.52 -19.57 -1.79
C VAL A 301 7.25 -20.69 -2.54
N LYS A 302 6.67 -21.90 -2.51
CA LYS A 302 7.30 -23.14 -3.01
C LYS A 302 7.63 -23.09 -4.50
N SER A 303 6.88 -22.30 -5.26
CA SER A 303 7.04 -22.13 -6.71
C SER A 303 8.43 -21.70 -7.13
N VAL A 304 9.19 -21.04 -6.24
CA VAL A 304 10.57 -20.61 -6.52
C VAL A 304 11.55 -21.78 -6.55
N PHE A 305 11.23 -22.94 -5.98
CA PHE A 305 12.16 -24.06 -5.89
C PHE A 305 11.99 -25.04 -7.06
N ASN A 306 13.10 -25.61 -7.53
CA ASN A 306 13.12 -26.67 -8.54
C ASN A 306 12.30 -27.87 -8.06
N GLY A 307 11.51 -28.46 -8.96
CA GLY A 307 10.62 -29.58 -8.64
C GLY A 307 9.25 -29.18 -8.06
N PHE A 308 9.00 -27.89 -7.80
CA PHE A 308 7.69 -27.37 -7.43
C PHE A 308 7.08 -26.58 -8.58
N GLU A 309 5.98 -27.08 -9.13
CA GLU A 309 5.16 -26.32 -10.07
C GLU A 309 4.00 -25.65 -9.34
N TYR A 310 3.65 -24.45 -9.80
CA TYR A 310 2.50 -23.72 -9.31
C TYR A 310 1.42 -23.68 -10.38
N HIS A 311 0.27 -24.22 -10.05
CA HIS A 311 -0.93 -24.15 -10.87
C HIS A 311 -2.08 -23.70 -9.99
N ASP A 312 -2.47 -22.45 -10.16
CA ASP A 312 -3.67 -21.88 -9.57
C ASP A 312 -4.38 -21.05 -10.64
N GLY A 313 -5.71 -21.01 -10.57
CA GLY A 313 -6.54 -20.25 -11.50
C GLY A 313 -6.55 -18.74 -11.24
N TYR A 314 -5.79 -18.27 -10.23
CA TYR A 314 -5.82 -16.91 -9.72
C TYR A 314 -4.42 -16.26 -9.68
N PRO A 315 -3.82 -15.92 -10.84
CA PRO A 315 -2.55 -15.21 -10.87
C PRO A 315 -2.68 -13.80 -10.27
N THR A 316 -1.55 -13.22 -9.86
CA THR A 316 -1.47 -11.83 -9.41
C THR A 316 -1.96 -10.90 -10.52
N LEU A 317 -2.91 -10.05 -10.17
CA LEU A 317 -3.38 -9.01 -11.06
C LEU A 317 -2.46 -7.79 -10.96
N ILE A 318 -1.54 -7.66 -11.91
CA ILE A 318 -0.71 -6.46 -12.06
C ILE A 318 -1.63 -5.28 -12.42
N GLN A 319 -1.61 -4.25 -11.57
CA GLN A 319 -2.38 -3.02 -11.73
C GLN A 319 -1.56 -2.01 -12.53
N LEU A 320 -2.14 -1.52 -13.62
CA LEU A 320 -1.63 -0.43 -14.43
C LEU A 320 -1.87 0.91 -13.73
N LYS A 321 -1.03 1.91 -14.03
CA LYS A 321 -1.21 3.29 -13.57
C LYS A 321 -2.52 3.85 -14.14
N ALA A 322 -3.27 4.60 -13.33
CA ALA A 322 -4.51 5.22 -13.79
C ALA A 322 -4.26 6.25 -14.92
N PRO A 323 -5.23 6.52 -15.81
CA PRO A 323 -5.08 7.55 -16.82
C PRO A 323 -4.88 8.93 -16.19
N THR A 324 -3.95 9.72 -16.73
CA THR A 324 -3.83 11.13 -16.34
C THR A 324 -4.93 11.92 -17.04
N ILE A 325 -5.82 12.57 -16.27
CA ILE A 325 -6.86 13.46 -16.79
C ILE A 325 -6.38 14.91 -16.64
N TYR A 326 -6.44 15.71 -17.70
CA TYR A 326 -6.00 17.11 -17.70
C TYR A 326 -7.17 18.11 -17.66
N PRO A 327 -7.06 19.23 -16.93
CA PRO A 327 -5.94 19.60 -16.04
C PRO A 327 -5.74 18.60 -14.91
N SER A 328 -4.49 18.23 -14.63
CA SER A 328 -4.15 17.18 -13.67
C SER A 328 -4.43 17.61 -12.24
N ALA A 329 -4.62 16.62 -11.37
CA ALA A 329 -4.60 16.84 -9.93
C ALA A 329 -3.24 17.41 -9.52
N GLU A 330 -3.24 18.27 -8.50
CA GLU A 330 -2.02 18.89 -7.93
C GLU A 330 -2.20 19.02 -6.41
N GLY A 331 -1.36 18.32 -5.64
CA GLY A 331 -1.56 18.21 -4.19
C GLY A 331 -2.94 17.66 -3.85
N TYR A 332 -3.71 18.38 -3.03
CA TYR A 332 -5.07 18.01 -2.69
C TYR A 332 -6.12 18.36 -3.76
N ARG A 333 -5.76 19.17 -4.77
CA ARG A 333 -6.64 19.57 -5.87
C ARG A 333 -6.98 18.38 -6.74
N LYS A 334 -8.27 18.15 -6.97
CA LYS A 334 -8.74 17.12 -7.91
C LYS A 334 -8.52 17.56 -9.36
N ALA A 335 -8.35 16.59 -10.26
CA ALA A 335 -8.25 16.86 -11.69
C ALA A 335 -9.51 17.56 -12.22
N GLY A 336 -9.37 18.35 -13.28
CA GLY A 336 -10.41 19.22 -13.82
C GLY A 336 -10.27 20.67 -13.36
N GLY A 337 -11.41 21.34 -13.08
CA GLY A 337 -11.43 22.75 -12.70
C GLY A 337 -12.73 23.47 -13.04
N LEU A 338 -12.71 24.80 -12.89
CA LEU A 338 -13.78 25.71 -13.28
C LEU A 338 -13.39 26.45 -14.57
N PHE A 339 -14.28 26.42 -15.56
CA PHE A 339 -14.02 26.92 -16.92
C PHE A 339 -15.12 27.86 -17.41
N ASN A 340 -14.76 28.73 -18.35
CA ASN A 340 -15.69 29.66 -19.01
C ASN A 340 -16.24 29.05 -20.30
N ASP A 341 -17.57 28.91 -20.38
CA ASP A 341 -18.38 28.47 -21.51
C ASP A 341 -18.12 27.04 -22.03
N LYS A 342 -16.86 26.59 -22.07
CA LYS A 342 -16.44 25.25 -22.46
C LYS A 342 -15.09 24.88 -21.85
N CYS A 343 -14.80 23.59 -21.77
CA CYS A 343 -13.47 23.07 -21.44
C CYS A 343 -13.09 21.91 -22.34
N GLU A 344 -11.79 21.73 -22.58
CA GLU A 344 -11.26 20.53 -23.23
C GLU A 344 -10.90 19.49 -22.16
N VAL A 345 -11.33 18.25 -22.38
CA VAL A 345 -10.89 17.08 -21.61
C VAL A 345 -9.85 16.35 -22.44
N ARG A 346 -8.63 16.30 -21.92
CA ARG A 346 -7.54 15.50 -22.46
C ARG A 346 -7.16 14.43 -21.44
N MET A 347 -7.00 13.20 -21.91
CA MET A 347 -6.50 12.08 -21.11
C MET A 347 -5.27 11.47 -21.76
N GLU A 348 -4.40 10.90 -20.94
CA GLU A 348 -3.16 10.24 -21.34
C GLU A 348 -3.02 8.89 -20.64
N ASN A 349 -2.55 7.88 -21.38
CA ASN A 349 -2.26 6.56 -20.82
C ASN A 349 -0.77 6.58 -20.42
N PRO A 350 -0.45 6.56 -19.12
CA PRO A 350 0.94 6.53 -18.66
C PRO A 350 1.58 5.13 -18.78
N ASN A 351 0.88 4.15 -19.33
CA ASN A 351 1.34 2.78 -19.49
C ASN A 351 1.62 2.48 -20.97
N GLU A 352 2.52 1.54 -21.23
CA GLU A 352 2.82 1.04 -22.59
C GLU A 352 1.67 0.23 -23.21
N GLU A 353 0.68 -0.17 -22.40
CA GLU A 353 -0.42 -1.02 -22.82
C GLU A 353 -1.79 -0.56 -22.27
N GLY A 354 -2.83 -1.14 -22.85
CA GLY A 354 -4.22 -0.89 -22.48
C GLY A 354 -4.84 0.33 -23.16
N GLU A 355 -6.15 0.43 -23.06
CA GLU A 355 -6.95 1.50 -23.64
C GLU A 355 -7.69 2.27 -22.56
N ILE A 356 -7.85 3.59 -22.74
CA ILE A 356 -8.60 4.41 -21.79
C ILE A 356 -10.09 4.29 -22.12
N ARG A 357 -10.89 3.83 -21.16
CA ARG A 357 -12.35 3.90 -21.20
C ARG A 357 -12.85 4.89 -20.16
N TYR A 358 -13.91 5.63 -20.49
CA TYR A 358 -14.42 6.69 -19.62
C TYR A 358 -15.94 6.83 -19.63
N THR A 359 -16.45 7.47 -18.59
CA THR A 359 -17.84 7.89 -18.39
C THR A 359 -17.88 9.39 -18.12
N LEU A 360 -19.02 10.01 -18.38
CA LEU A 360 -19.26 11.45 -18.19
C LEU A 360 -20.33 11.73 -17.12
N ASP A 361 -20.91 10.67 -16.56
CA ASP A 361 -21.97 10.72 -15.56
C ASP A 361 -21.46 10.35 -14.15
N GLY A 362 -20.15 10.15 -14.01
CA GLY A 362 -19.48 9.74 -12.77
C GLY A 362 -19.75 8.31 -12.30
N HIS A 363 -20.36 7.46 -13.14
CA HIS A 363 -20.38 6.01 -12.89
C HIS A 363 -19.01 5.37 -13.17
N PHE A 364 -18.74 4.22 -12.57
CA PHE A 364 -17.53 3.45 -12.88
C PHE A 364 -17.49 3.07 -14.37
N PRO A 365 -16.35 3.26 -15.07
CA PRO A 365 -16.22 2.80 -16.44
C PRO A 365 -16.26 1.27 -16.51
N THR A 366 -16.77 0.75 -17.62
CA THR A 366 -16.85 -0.68 -17.95
C THR A 366 -16.24 -0.91 -19.34
N GLY A 367 -16.09 -2.18 -19.74
CA GLY A 367 -15.60 -2.51 -21.10
C GLY A 367 -16.52 -1.98 -22.22
N ALA A 368 -17.77 -1.65 -21.92
CA ALA A 368 -18.73 -1.04 -22.84
C ALA A 368 -18.74 0.49 -22.80
N SER A 369 -18.02 1.12 -21.87
CA SER A 369 -17.91 2.57 -21.78
C SER A 369 -17.16 3.18 -22.96
N ASN A 370 -17.24 4.50 -23.09
CA ASN A 370 -16.67 5.22 -24.22
C ASN A 370 -15.16 4.98 -24.31
N LEU A 371 -14.68 4.62 -25.50
CA LEU A 371 -13.24 4.55 -25.79
C LEU A 371 -12.70 5.97 -26.03
N TYR A 372 -11.69 6.36 -25.28
CA TYR A 372 -11.01 7.63 -25.51
C TYR A 372 -10.04 7.51 -26.70
N GLN A 373 -10.30 8.27 -27.76
CA GLN A 373 -9.48 8.28 -28.98
C GLN A 373 -8.75 9.61 -29.19
N LYS A 374 -9.35 10.71 -28.75
CA LYS A 374 -8.83 12.07 -28.88
C LYS A 374 -9.51 13.00 -27.86
N PRO A 375 -8.92 14.17 -27.56
CA PRO A 375 -9.56 15.17 -26.71
C PRO A 375 -10.96 15.54 -27.19
N PHE A 376 -11.84 15.86 -26.25
CA PHE A 376 -13.21 16.31 -26.50
C PHE A 376 -13.57 17.50 -25.63
N HIS A 377 -14.66 18.18 -25.96
CA HIS A 377 -15.08 19.38 -25.24
C HIS A 377 -16.35 19.12 -24.43
N LEU A 378 -16.43 19.75 -23.26
CA LEU A 378 -17.62 19.80 -22.42
C LEU A 378 -18.14 21.24 -22.34
N THR A 379 -19.45 21.39 -22.31
CA THR A 379 -20.15 22.67 -22.17
C THR A 379 -21.03 22.73 -20.92
N GLU A 380 -21.00 21.68 -20.09
CA GLU A 380 -21.78 21.54 -18.88
C GLU A 380 -20.93 20.93 -17.77
N ASN A 381 -21.42 21.00 -16.53
CA ASN A 381 -20.76 20.37 -15.40
C ASN A 381 -20.74 18.85 -15.60
N THR A 382 -19.60 18.21 -15.39
CA THR A 382 -19.40 16.80 -15.72
C THR A 382 -18.40 16.18 -14.75
N VAL A 383 -18.74 14.99 -14.25
CA VAL A 383 -17.82 14.14 -13.51
C VAL A 383 -17.27 13.11 -14.48
N VAL A 384 -16.01 13.25 -14.84
CA VAL A 384 -15.32 12.31 -15.72
C VAL A 384 -14.69 11.24 -14.85
N LYS A 385 -15.04 9.97 -15.11
CA LYS A 385 -14.29 8.82 -14.57
C LYS A 385 -13.65 8.06 -15.71
N SER A 386 -12.40 7.67 -15.54
CA SER A 386 -11.67 6.91 -16.55
C SER A 386 -10.77 5.86 -15.92
N ALA A 387 -10.50 4.79 -16.67
CA ALA A 387 -9.55 3.77 -16.27
C ALA A 387 -8.91 3.12 -17.50
N ILE A 388 -7.80 2.42 -17.28
CA ILE A 388 -7.15 1.59 -18.29
C ILE A 388 -7.84 0.24 -18.34
N PHE A 389 -8.16 -0.20 -19.56
CA PHE A 389 -8.76 -1.49 -19.86
C PHE A 389 -7.81 -2.33 -20.69
N LYS A 390 -7.81 -3.65 -20.40
CA LYS A 390 -7.16 -4.66 -21.23
C LYS A 390 -8.10 -5.84 -21.37
N ASN A 391 -8.35 -6.29 -22.59
CA ASN A 391 -9.27 -7.39 -22.90
C ASN A 391 -10.67 -7.17 -22.28
N GLY A 392 -11.19 -5.94 -22.36
CA GLY A 392 -12.52 -5.57 -21.86
C GLY A 392 -12.66 -5.50 -20.33
N LYS A 393 -11.57 -5.70 -19.56
CA LYS A 393 -11.55 -5.62 -18.10
C LYS A 393 -10.74 -4.42 -17.63
N ILE A 394 -11.18 -3.78 -16.55
CA ILE A 394 -10.43 -2.72 -15.89
C ILE A 394 -9.10 -3.28 -15.34
N ARG A 395 -8.03 -2.53 -15.52
CA ARG A 395 -6.66 -2.90 -15.13
C ARG A 395 -5.92 -1.80 -14.37
N SER A 396 -6.54 -0.66 -14.13
CA SER A 396 -5.99 0.40 -13.27
C SER A 396 -6.99 0.80 -12.20
N GLN A 397 -6.54 1.62 -11.25
CA GLN A 397 -7.47 2.44 -10.47
C GLN A 397 -8.30 3.36 -11.39
N VAL A 398 -9.47 3.78 -10.90
CA VAL A 398 -10.33 4.73 -11.61
C VAL A 398 -9.87 6.15 -11.31
N GLY A 399 -9.40 6.86 -12.33
CA GLY A 399 -9.21 8.30 -12.28
C GLY A 399 -10.55 9.02 -12.25
N GLU A 400 -10.61 10.12 -11.49
CA GLU A 400 -11.81 10.94 -11.33
C GLU A 400 -11.45 12.41 -11.47
N ALA A 401 -12.24 13.15 -12.24
CA ALA A 401 -12.05 14.57 -12.50
C ALA A 401 -13.39 15.31 -12.50
N TYR A 402 -13.36 16.56 -12.02
CA TYR A 402 -14.53 17.41 -11.86
C TYR A 402 -14.40 18.62 -12.78
N PHE A 403 -15.16 18.63 -13.87
CA PHE A 403 -15.21 19.75 -14.82
C PHE A 403 -16.46 20.57 -14.55
N ARG A 404 -16.27 21.85 -14.22
CA ARG A 404 -17.35 22.78 -13.91
C ARG A 404 -17.32 23.89 -14.94
N VAL A 405 -18.45 24.16 -15.57
CA VAL A 405 -18.58 25.13 -16.64
C VAL A 405 -19.54 26.22 -16.20
N LYS A 406 -19.08 27.47 -16.29
CA LYS A 406 -19.90 28.66 -16.04
C LYS A 406 -19.88 29.58 -17.25
N ALA A 407 -20.89 30.43 -17.36
CA ALA A 407 -20.86 31.51 -18.35
C ALA A 407 -19.67 32.45 -18.07
N VAL A 408 -19.01 32.96 -19.11
CA VAL A 408 -17.88 33.90 -18.98
C VAL A 408 -18.22 35.12 -18.11
N ASN A 409 -19.45 35.63 -18.23
CA ASN A 409 -19.95 36.79 -17.50
C ASN A 409 -20.80 36.44 -16.27
N ALA A 410 -20.74 35.20 -15.78
CA ALA A 410 -21.47 34.81 -14.57
C ALA A 410 -21.01 35.66 -13.38
N PRO A 411 -21.93 36.17 -12.53
CA PRO A 411 -21.56 36.83 -11.29
C PRO A 411 -21.00 35.80 -10.31
N LYS A 412 -20.12 36.25 -9.40
CA LYS A 412 -19.59 35.44 -8.30
C LYS A 412 -20.66 35.29 -7.20
N PRO A 413 -21.26 34.11 -7.00
CA PRO A 413 -22.43 33.94 -6.14
C PRO A 413 -22.08 33.71 -4.67
N VAL A 414 -20.81 33.45 -4.35
CA VAL A 414 -20.36 33.16 -2.99
C VAL A 414 -19.67 34.37 -2.43
N ARG A 415 -20.11 34.84 -1.26
CA ARG A 415 -19.37 35.81 -0.45
C ARG A 415 -18.45 35.06 0.50
N TYR A 416 -17.22 35.52 0.65
CA TYR A 416 -16.31 35.03 1.68
C TYR A 416 -15.89 36.15 2.63
N GLU A 417 -15.60 35.75 3.87
CA GLU A 417 -15.03 36.58 4.93
C GLU A 417 -13.85 35.81 5.53
N ILE A 418 -12.67 36.43 5.57
CA ILE A 418 -11.44 35.83 6.10
C ILE A 418 -11.05 36.54 7.38
N PHE A 419 -10.68 35.74 8.39
CA PHE A 419 -10.29 36.18 9.72
C PHE A 419 -8.90 35.60 10.04
N TYR A 420 -7.93 36.46 10.31
CA TYR A 420 -6.61 36.05 10.78
C TYR A 420 -6.60 36.06 12.30
N LEU A 421 -6.40 34.89 12.88
CA LEU A 421 -6.53 34.62 14.31
C LEU A 421 -5.23 33.97 14.83
N ASN A 422 -5.24 33.43 16.04
CA ASN A 422 -4.11 32.74 16.65
C ASN A 422 -4.61 31.50 17.40
N GLY A 423 -3.81 30.44 17.41
CA GLY A 423 -4.06 29.21 18.18
C GLY A 423 -5.34 28.47 17.79
N LEU A 424 -5.69 28.44 16.50
CA LEU A 424 -6.89 27.75 16.04
C LEU A 424 -6.68 26.23 16.14
N LYS A 425 -7.60 25.59 16.86
CA LYS A 425 -7.76 24.13 16.93
C LYS A 425 -9.18 23.67 16.63
N PHE A 426 -10.12 24.61 16.60
CA PHE A 426 -11.54 24.43 16.31
C PHE A 426 -12.10 25.70 15.67
N ILE A 427 -13.23 25.59 14.98
CA ILE A 427 -13.93 26.74 14.39
C ILE A 427 -14.34 27.73 15.50
N PRO A 428 -13.87 28.99 15.43
CA PRO A 428 -14.17 29.99 16.44
C PRO A 428 -15.53 30.65 16.20
N GLU A 429 -16.05 31.32 17.23
CA GLU A 429 -17.20 32.21 17.07
C GLU A 429 -16.82 33.46 16.26
N LEU A 430 -17.45 33.63 15.09
CA LEU A 430 -17.13 34.70 14.13
C LEU A 430 -18.13 35.86 14.12
N ASN A 431 -19.35 35.68 14.66
CA ASN A 431 -20.44 36.66 14.56
C ASN A 431 -20.12 38.05 15.13
N ASN A 432 -19.24 38.10 16.14
CA ASN A 432 -18.83 39.35 16.79
C ASN A 432 -17.44 39.82 16.34
N LYS A 433 -16.87 39.22 15.29
CA LYS A 433 -15.54 39.57 14.75
C LYS A 433 -15.69 40.33 13.45
N LYS A 434 -14.82 41.32 13.26
CA LYS A 434 -14.68 42.02 11.97
C LYS A 434 -13.75 41.21 11.07
N ALA A 435 -14.21 40.91 9.86
CA ALA A 435 -13.38 40.24 8.85
C ALA A 435 -12.16 41.09 8.47
N ASN A 436 -11.01 40.45 8.31
CA ASN A 436 -9.81 41.09 7.77
C ASN A 436 -9.93 41.32 6.27
N ILE A 437 -10.54 40.37 5.55
CA ILE A 437 -10.77 40.44 4.11
C ILE A 437 -12.18 39.96 3.81
N THR A 438 -12.86 40.66 2.91
CA THR A 438 -14.14 40.22 2.35
C THR A 438 -14.06 40.24 0.84
N GLY A 439 -14.76 39.33 0.19
CA GLY A 439 -14.84 39.31 -1.27
C GLY A 439 -15.86 38.32 -1.78
N HIS A 440 -15.79 38.05 -3.07
CA HIS A 440 -16.63 37.07 -3.73
C HIS A 440 -15.80 36.09 -4.55
N CYS A 441 -16.25 34.83 -4.62
CA CYS A 441 -15.71 33.73 -5.42
C CYS A 441 -16.85 32.99 -6.14
N PHE A 442 -16.50 32.11 -7.07
CA PHE A 442 -17.44 31.27 -7.79
C PHE A 442 -17.86 30.04 -6.98
N GLU A 443 -16.91 29.44 -6.27
CA GLU A 443 -17.09 28.15 -5.60
C GLU A 443 -16.72 28.23 -4.12
N ILE A 444 -17.27 27.32 -3.31
CA ILE A 444 -16.88 27.14 -1.91
C ILE A 444 -15.74 26.13 -1.86
N THR A 445 -14.57 26.59 -2.28
CA THR A 445 -13.31 25.84 -2.24
C THR A 445 -12.18 26.77 -1.79
N SER A 446 -11.04 26.21 -1.40
CA SER A 446 -9.83 26.99 -1.09
C SER A 446 -9.14 27.55 -2.34
N ASP A 447 -9.40 27.01 -3.54
CA ASP A 447 -8.66 27.33 -4.79
C ASP A 447 -8.62 28.84 -5.10
N GLU A 448 -9.77 29.53 -5.09
CA GLU A 448 -9.86 30.96 -5.47
C GLU A 448 -9.32 31.93 -4.40
N ILE A 449 -9.06 31.44 -3.19
CA ILE A 449 -8.58 32.26 -2.07
C ILE A 449 -7.23 31.76 -1.51
N ARG A 450 -6.59 30.79 -2.18
CA ARG A 450 -5.40 30.08 -1.69
C ARG A 450 -4.26 31.02 -1.31
N ASP A 451 -4.05 32.07 -2.09
CA ASP A 451 -3.04 33.12 -1.85
C ASP A 451 -3.27 33.94 -0.58
N ARG A 452 -4.47 33.83 0.03
CA ARG A 452 -4.88 34.55 1.24
C ARG A 452 -4.88 33.66 2.48
N ILE A 453 -4.73 32.35 2.30
CA ILE A 453 -4.70 31.38 3.39
C ILE A 453 -3.28 31.30 3.94
N LYS A 454 -3.18 31.42 5.27
CA LYS A 454 -1.96 31.22 6.05
C LYS A 454 -2.31 30.50 7.33
N ALA A 455 -1.31 30.18 8.15
CA ALA A 455 -1.52 29.64 9.49
C ALA A 455 -2.53 30.51 10.27
N ASN A 456 -3.41 29.86 11.01
CA ASN A 456 -4.47 30.44 11.85
C ASN A 456 -5.46 31.34 11.09
N THR A 457 -5.91 30.87 9.92
CA THR A 457 -6.93 31.55 9.11
C THR A 457 -8.28 30.87 9.29
N ALA A 458 -9.32 31.61 9.68
CA ALA A 458 -10.71 31.15 9.58
C ALA A 458 -11.41 31.83 8.39
N VAL A 459 -12.28 31.10 7.71
CA VAL A 459 -13.04 31.58 6.57
C VAL A 459 -14.51 31.24 6.76
N ARG A 460 -15.37 32.22 6.50
CA ARG A 460 -16.82 32.02 6.36
C ARG A 460 -17.19 32.24 4.90
N PHE A 461 -17.81 31.24 4.28
CA PHE A 461 -18.46 31.35 2.99
C PHE A 461 -19.98 31.40 3.17
N THR A 462 -20.64 32.29 2.43
CA THR A 462 -22.11 32.43 2.44
C THR A 462 -22.65 32.53 1.01
N SER A 463 -23.75 31.84 0.75
CA SER A 463 -24.46 31.87 -0.53
C SER A 463 -25.92 31.42 -0.36
N LEU A 464 -26.69 31.41 -1.45
CA LEU A 464 -27.98 30.74 -1.53
C LEU A 464 -27.84 29.50 -2.43
N LEU A 465 -28.28 28.35 -1.95
CA LEU A 465 -28.31 27.09 -2.68
C LEU A 465 -29.67 26.93 -3.38
N GLU A 466 -29.66 26.85 -4.70
CA GLU A 466 -30.84 26.63 -5.54
C GLU A 466 -31.09 25.13 -5.73
N ILE A 467 -32.23 24.67 -5.21
CA ILE A 467 -32.71 23.30 -5.35
C ILE A 467 -33.88 23.29 -6.34
N LYS A 468 -33.75 22.49 -7.40
CA LYS A 468 -34.79 22.37 -8.44
C LYS A 468 -35.77 21.23 -8.21
N LYS A 469 -35.36 20.22 -7.45
CA LYS A 469 -36.14 18.99 -7.23
C LYS A 469 -36.07 18.62 -5.76
N GLU A 470 -37.22 18.31 -5.18
CA GLU A 470 -37.28 17.78 -3.81
C GLU A 470 -36.45 16.50 -3.71
N GLY A 471 -35.71 16.35 -2.62
CA GLY A 471 -34.96 15.13 -2.39
C GLY A 471 -34.11 15.16 -1.12
N THR A 472 -33.50 14.01 -0.85
CA THR A 472 -32.40 13.92 0.11
C THR A 472 -31.11 14.22 -0.63
N TYR A 473 -30.40 15.22 -0.15
CA TYR A 473 -29.09 15.61 -0.63
C TYR A 473 -28.05 15.27 0.43
N LYS A 474 -26.94 14.69 0.00
CA LYS A 474 -25.76 14.58 0.87
C LYS A 474 -24.76 15.66 0.50
N LEU A 475 -24.22 16.28 1.52
CA LEU A 475 -23.24 17.36 1.44
C LEU A 475 -21.98 16.87 2.17
N TYR A 476 -20.83 17.25 1.64
CA TYR A 476 -19.54 16.87 2.21
C TYR A 476 -18.65 18.09 2.31
N THR A 477 -17.86 18.14 3.37
CA THR A 477 -16.67 18.99 3.42
C THR A 477 -15.46 18.07 3.44
N ARG A 478 -14.48 18.37 2.58
CA ARG A 478 -13.16 17.77 2.60
C ARG A 478 -12.17 18.86 2.96
N SER A 479 -11.74 18.89 4.22
CA SER A 479 -10.90 19.98 4.73
C SER A 479 -9.64 19.46 5.41
N ASP A 480 -8.55 20.21 5.21
CA ASP A 480 -7.43 20.27 6.15
C ASP A 480 -7.88 21.15 7.31
N ASP A 481 -7.72 20.66 8.53
CA ASP A 481 -8.34 21.19 9.75
C ASP A 481 -9.87 21.34 9.64
N GLY A 482 -10.45 22.11 10.56
CA GLY A 482 -11.87 22.03 10.86
C GLY A 482 -12.77 22.74 9.86
N SER A 483 -13.87 22.10 9.46
CA SER A 483 -14.97 22.73 8.70
C SER A 483 -16.36 22.33 9.20
N LYS A 484 -17.33 23.24 9.04
CA LYS A 484 -18.75 23.02 9.34
C LYS A 484 -19.60 23.58 8.21
N LEU A 485 -20.64 22.83 7.81
CA LEU A 485 -21.58 23.24 6.77
C LEU A 485 -22.99 23.30 7.34
N PHE A 486 -23.68 24.41 7.06
CA PHE A 486 -25.04 24.67 7.51
C PHE A 486 -25.97 24.92 6.33
N ILE A 487 -27.19 24.38 6.42
CA ILE A 487 -28.31 24.70 5.52
C ILE A 487 -29.45 25.28 6.36
N ASP A 488 -29.93 26.47 6.01
CA ASP A 488 -30.97 27.20 6.74
C ASP A 488 -30.67 27.32 8.24
N GLY A 489 -29.40 27.56 8.56
CA GLY A 489 -28.88 27.67 9.94
C GLY A 489 -28.75 26.35 10.70
N LYS A 490 -29.10 25.20 10.09
CA LYS A 490 -28.97 23.88 10.72
C LYS A 490 -27.66 23.21 10.30
N PRO A 491 -26.87 22.66 11.24
CA PRO A 491 -25.65 21.95 10.90
C PRO A 491 -25.99 20.67 10.11
N VAL A 492 -25.34 20.49 8.98
CA VAL A 492 -25.45 19.29 8.14
C VAL A 492 -24.15 18.50 8.18
N VAL A 493 -23.00 19.18 8.15
CA VAL A 493 -21.67 18.55 8.22
C VAL A 493 -20.89 19.16 9.37
N ASP A 494 -20.30 18.31 10.22
CA ASP A 494 -19.36 18.70 11.27
C ASP A 494 -18.06 17.91 11.07
N ASN A 495 -17.07 18.59 10.51
CA ASN A 495 -15.71 18.12 10.31
C ASN A 495 -14.75 19.03 11.08
N ASP A 496 -15.11 19.46 12.30
CA ASP A 496 -14.30 20.38 13.10
C ASP A 496 -13.17 19.65 13.83
N GLY A 497 -12.12 20.41 14.19
CA GLY A 497 -10.92 19.92 14.86
C GLY A 497 -9.64 20.08 14.04
N ASP A 498 -8.51 19.86 14.71
CA ASP A 498 -7.17 19.82 14.10
C ASP A 498 -6.92 18.42 13.54
N HIS A 499 -6.80 18.33 12.21
CA HIS A 499 -6.58 17.08 11.50
C HIS A 499 -6.09 17.33 10.07
N ALA A 500 -5.34 16.36 9.54
CA ALA A 500 -5.01 16.35 8.11
C ALA A 500 -6.27 16.28 7.22
N VAL A 501 -6.11 16.53 5.92
CA VAL A 501 -7.21 16.50 4.94
C VAL A 501 -8.09 15.26 5.08
N LYS A 502 -9.34 15.49 5.48
CA LYS A 502 -10.33 14.45 5.70
C LYS A 502 -11.67 14.89 5.13
N GLU A 503 -12.42 13.94 4.59
CA GLU A 503 -13.80 14.16 4.17
C GLU A 503 -14.79 13.65 5.21
N ILE A 504 -15.77 14.49 5.57
CA ILE A 504 -16.97 14.09 6.32
C ILE A 504 -18.21 14.52 5.56
N GLY A 505 -19.24 13.69 5.61
CA GLY A 505 -20.52 13.92 4.95
C GLY A 505 -21.69 13.96 5.92
N GLY A 506 -22.74 14.66 5.51
CA GLY A 506 -24.04 14.67 6.17
C GLY A 506 -25.15 14.76 5.14
N GLN A 507 -26.39 14.62 5.59
CA GLN A 507 -27.55 14.61 4.68
C GLN A 507 -28.68 15.49 5.18
N VAL A 508 -29.42 16.07 4.24
CA VAL A 508 -30.55 16.94 4.51
C VAL A 508 -31.62 16.74 3.44
N LYS A 509 -32.89 16.80 3.84
CA LYS A 509 -34.01 16.85 2.91
C LYS A 509 -34.27 18.30 2.52
N LEU A 510 -34.30 18.59 1.22
CA LEU A 510 -34.52 19.92 0.69
C LEU A 510 -35.72 19.92 -0.26
N ASP A 511 -36.53 20.96 -0.14
CA ASP A 511 -37.63 21.26 -1.05
C ASP A 511 -37.11 22.12 -2.22
N PRO A 512 -37.84 22.22 -3.35
CA PRO A 512 -37.47 23.14 -4.41
C PRO A 512 -37.49 24.59 -3.92
N GLY A 513 -36.42 25.34 -4.16
CA GLY A 513 -36.30 26.73 -3.71
C GLY A 513 -34.86 27.18 -3.45
N LEU A 514 -34.74 28.33 -2.80
CA LEU A 514 -33.47 28.88 -2.34
C LEU A 514 -33.31 28.61 -0.84
N HIS A 515 -32.19 27.98 -0.48
CA HIS A 515 -31.82 27.68 0.89
C HIS A 515 -30.58 28.48 1.28
N GLN A 516 -30.48 28.94 2.53
CA GLN A 516 -29.27 29.60 3.01
C GLN A 516 -28.17 28.55 3.16
N LEU A 517 -26.99 28.82 2.59
CA LEU A 517 -25.81 27.99 2.72
C LEU A 517 -24.70 28.79 3.39
N GLU A 518 -24.19 28.25 4.50
CA GLU A 518 -23.00 28.75 5.18
C GLU A 518 -21.98 27.61 5.32
N VAL A 519 -20.72 27.91 5.03
CA VAL A 519 -19.59 27.00 5.31
C VAL A 519 -18.55 27.77 6.11
N LEU A 520 -18.22 27.24 7.28
CA LEU A 520 -17.13 27.68 8.11
C LEU A 520 -15.95 26.74 7.91
N TRP A 521 -14.75 27.27 7.81
CA TRP A 521 -13.52 26.50 7.71
C TRP A 521 -12.40 27.24 8.45
N PHE A 522 -11.48 26.51 9.08
CA PHE A 522 -10.23 27.08 9.54
C PHE A 522 -9.03 26.27 9.08
N ASN A 523 -7.90 26.96 8.94
CA ASN A 523 -6.57 26.41 8.74
C ASN A 523 -5.70 26.82 9.92
N GLY A 524 -5.20 25.85 10.68
CA GLY A 524 -4.33 26.03 11.84
C GLY A 524 -2.89 26.29 11.42
N GLU A 525 -2.30 25.38 10.65
CA GLU A 525 -0.93 25.44 10.15
C GLU A 525 -0.86 24.98 8.68
N GLY A 526 0.29 25.11 8.01
CA GLY A 526 0.44 24.66 6.63
C GLY A 526 -0.40 25.42 5.58
N ASP A 527 -0.56 24.81 4.41
CA ASP A 527 -1.18 25.41 3.21
C ASP A 527 -2.72 25.45 3.27
N GLY A 528 -3.34 24.53 4.00
CA GLY A 528 -4.79 24.41 4.13
C GLY A 528 -5.52 23.93 2.87
N TRP A 529 -6.63 23.22 3.06
CA TRP A 529 -7.47 22.77 1.97
C TRP A 529 -8.96 22.77 2.33
N LEU A 530 -9.83 23.12 1.37
CA LEU A 530 -11.27 22.95 1.47
C LEU A 530 -11.89 22.64 0.10
N ASP A 531 -12.63 21.54 0.02
CA ASP A 531 -13.60 21.26 -1.04
C ASP A 531 -14.98 21.03 -0.41
N VAL A 532 -16.04 21.51 -1.08
CA VAL A 532 -17.44 21.17 -0.74
C VAL A 532 -18.04 20.36 -1.86
N PHE A 533 -18.58 19.18 -1.54
CA PHE A 533 -19.25 18.30 -2.51
C PHE A 533 -20.74 18.15 -2.22
N MET A 534 -21.50 17.77 -3.25
CA MET A 534 -22.91 17.42 -3.14
C MET A 534 -23.23 16.20 -4.00
N GLU A 535 -24.10 15.32 -3.51
CA GLU A 535 -24.74 14.26 -4.29
C GLU A 535 -26.24 14.14 -3.96
N SER A 536 -26.99 13.55 -4.88
CA SER A 536 -28.37 13.12 -4.68
C SER A 536 -28.68 11.91 -5.55
N THR A 537 -29.91 11.39 -5.48
CA THR A 537 -30.34 10.27 -6.34
C THR A 537 -30.28 10.58 -7.84
N THR A 538 -30.27 11.85 -8.22
CA THR A 538 -30.18 12.28 -9.63
C THR A 538 -28.94 13.13 -9.91
N LEU A 539 -28.07 13.32 -8.93
CA LEU A 539 -26.87 14.14 -9.04
C LEU A 539 -25.68 13.32 -8.53
N THR A 540 -24.83 12.87 -9.45
CA THR A 540 -23.58 12.22 -9.06
C THR A 540 -22.73 13.16 -8.22
N LYS A 541 -22.06 12.60 -7.19
CA LYS A 541 -21.17 13.35 -6.31
C LYS A 541 -20.21 14.21 -7.11
N GLN A 542 -20.24 15.51 -6.85
CA GLN A 542 -19.38 16.49 -7.50
C GLN A 542 -19.10 17.67 -6.58
N ILE A 543 -18.01 18.39 -6.87
CA ILE A 543 -17.76 19.69 -6.23
C ILE A 543 -18.99 20.56 -6.46
N LEU A 544 -19.49 21.18 -5.38
CA LEU A 544 -20.73 21.94 -5.36
C LEU A 544 -20.72 23.00 -6.47
N PRO A 545 -21.51 22.82 -7.55
CA PRO A 545 -21.34 23.64 -8.72
C PRO A 545 -21.81 25.07 -8.51
N SER A 546 -21.02 26.04 -8.99
CA SER A 546 -21.39 27.46 -8.98
C SER A 546 -22.75 27.76 -9.65
N SER A 547 -23.21 26.91 -10.57
CA SER A 547 -24.53 27.03 -11.21
C SER A 547 -25.71 26.80 -10.25
N MET A 548 -25.48 26.10 -9.12
CA MET A 548 -26.45 25.90 -8.04
C MET A 548 -26.39 27.01 -6.98
N LEU A 549 -25.45 27.95 -7.08
CA LEU A 549 -25.23 29.00 -6.09
C LEU A 549 -25.76 30.34 -6.61
N LYS A 550 -26.44 31.09 -5.75
CA LYS A 550 -26.91 32.46 -6.03
C LYS A 550 -26.36 33.41 -4.98
N ASN A 551 -26.13 34.65 -5.40
CA ASN A 551 -25.77 35.71 -4.46
C ASN A 551 -26.93 35.95 -3.47
N GLN A 552 -26.60 36.24 -2.21
CA GLN A 552 -27.58 36.77 -1.27
C GLN A 552 -27.95 38.17 -1.76
N VAL A 553 -29.11 38.31 -2.40
CA VAL A 553 -29.62 39.65 -2.74
C VAL A 553 -29.97 40.30 -1.41
N ASN A 554 -29.25 41.36 -1.03
CA ASN A 554 -29.70 42.25 0.03
C ASN A 554 -31.09 42.73 -0.39
N GLY A 555 -32.13 42.32 0.35
CA GLY A 555 -33.42 42.96 0.26
C GLY A 555 -33.20 44.45 0.54
N ASN A 556 -33.41 45.28 -0.48
CA ASN A 556 -33.52 46.72 -0.30
C ASN A 556 -34.73 47.05 0.58
#